data_AF-A0A8H4YHN2-F1
#
_entry.id   AF-A0A8H4YHN2-F1
#
_cell.length_a   1.000
_cell.length_b   1.000
_cell.length_c   1.000
_cell.angle_alpha   90.00
_cell.angle_beta   90.00
_cell.angle_gamma   90.00
#
_symmetry.space_group_name_H-M   'P 1'
#
loop_
_entity.id
_entity.type
_entity.pdbx_description
1 polymer ?
#
loop_
_entity_poly.entity_id
_entity_poly.type
_entity_poly.pdbx_seq_one_letter_code
_entity_poly.pdbx_strand_id
1 'polypeptide(L)'
;MEEIGKALGFEGKTQRLRCFGHILNLAVKALLFRHNSEAFEDDIQGNETLDAKAYELWRRKGPVGKLHNLIIWIHRSDSLTNFLRSLQLTAYSKSDDPVDFLEDLWYEQKSEWEGLVLRGKKSSSEMPLCLRDENKLEEKDWAIISLFNEVLQHFEHVLITLEGDGQQRKRKEGYIGAYGCPWDTLLGYEYLLGKMEKKLDKYYSRLDETPVYYAAIALHLAYRWGYFEDVWADRPDWIQTAKSLVEELYRSHYEPRIISRDRERGEPVTKKRRIYRNPFDEYREESRQAPTLLQPAPSITTLLQAEDAASSSTHPVGDEYSDWFRDVHKSDQNILDPISYWYERREEYLRLSQMALDVLSVLPMSADVERLFSTCGRMVRDDRARLDASTIGMTQTVRSWHCGGYIKSTEKLLEGVKVPGTDLLAEMSFAEAREATGGRITCTVPL
;
A
#
# COMPACT_ATOMS: atom_id res chain seq x y z
N MET A 1 14.95 14.33 9.06
CA MET A 1 15.47 13.89 7.75
C MET A 1 16.78 14.56 7.39
N GLU A 2 16.94 15.88 7.52
CA GLU A 2 18.24 16.54 7.24
C GLU A 2 19.38 16.01 8.14
N GLU A 3 19.09 15.72 9.42
CA GLU A 3 20.08 15.10 10.33
C GLU A 3 20.46 13.67 9.92
N ILE A 4 19.46 12.85 9.54
CA ILE A 4 19.67 11.48 9.06
C ILE A 4 20.45 11.50 7.74
N GLY A 5 20.08 12.39 6.82
CA GLY A 5 20.77 12.59 5.55
C GLY A 5 22.23 12.99 5.76
N LYS A 6 22.52 13.94 6.65
CA LYS A 6 23.90 14.30 7.02
C LYS A 6 24.66 13.11 7.61
N ALA A 7 24.05 12.33 8.49
CA ALA A 7 24.69 11.18 9.13
C ALA A 7 24.99 10.03 8.16
N LEU A 8 24.12 9.82 7.16
CA LEU A 8 24.22 8.73 6.20
C LEU A 8 24.75 9.16 4.83
N GLY A 9 25.16 10.43 4.68
CA GLY A 9 25.79 10.96 3.46
C GLY A 9 24.84 11.15 2.28
N PHE A 10 23.58 11.50 2.52
CA PHE A 10 22.59 11.71 1.47
C PHE A 10 21.71 12.95 1.65
N GLU A 11 21.16 13.46 0.55
CA GLU A 11 20.24 14.60 0.57
C GLU A 11 18.79 14.16 0.80
N GLY A 12 18.28 14.39 2.01
CA GLY A 12 16.95 13.92 2.39
C GLY A 12 15.76 14.61 1.71
N LYS A 13 15.95 15.70 0.96
CA LYS A 13 14.87 16.35 0.21
C LYS A 13 14.63 15.70 -1.15
N THR A 14 15.71 15.32 -1.84
CA THR A 14 15.68 14.73 -3.19
C THR A 14 15.54 13.21 -3.16
N GLN A 15 15.87 12.56 -2.04
CA GLN A 15 15.82 11.10 -1.90
C GLN A 15 14.74 10.59 -0.95
N ARG A 16 13.81 11.47 -0.54
CA ARG A 16 12.66 11.09 0.29
C ARG A 16 11.44 10.87 -0.59
N LEU A 17 10.84 9.70 -0.42
CA LEU A 17 9.53 9.40 -0.98
C LEU A 17 8.44 9.71 0.03
N ARG A 18 7.31 10.18 -0.48
CA ARG A 18 6.09 10.27 0.32
C ARG A 18 5.40 8.92 0.30
N CYS A 19 4.98 8.44 1.46
CA CYS A 19 4.17 7.24 1.55
C CYS A 19 2.87 7.47 0.77
N PHE A 20 2.62 6.64 -0.24
CA PHE A 20 1.43 6.77 -1.08
C PHE A 20 0.14 6.57 -0.28
N GLY A 21 0.12 5.63 0.68
CA GLY A 21 -1.01 5.45 1.60
C GLY A 21 -1.32 6.70 2.43
N HIS A 22 -0.28 7.47 2.82
CA HIS A 22 -0.48 8.76 3.46
C HIS A 22 -1.10 9.78 2.50
N ILE A 23 -0.74 9.78 1.22
CA ILE A 23 -1.35 10.66 0.22
C ILE A 23 -2.81 10.29 -0.02
N LEU A 24 -3.13 8.99 -0.14
CA LEU A 24 -4.51 8.52 -0.23
C LEU A 24 -5.33 8.95 1.00
N ASN A 25 -4.78 8.80 2.20
CA ASN A 25 -5.42 9.25 3.43
C ASN A 25 -5.71 10.76 3.39
N LEU A 26 -4.76 11.60 2.94
CA LEU A 26 -5.01 13.04 2.77
C LEU A 26 -6.11 13.33 1.74
N ALA A 27 -6.14 12.60 0.63
CA ALA A 27 -7.18 12.74 -0.40
C ALA A 27 -8.56 12.35 0.14
N VAL A 28 -8.67 11.22 0.84
CA VAL A 28 -9.89 10.74 1.49
C VAL A 28 -10.35 11.69 2.58
N LYS A 29 -9.44 12.21 3.41
CA LYS A 29 -9.76 13.23 4.41
C LYS A 29 -10.32 14.50 3.78
N ALA A 30 -9.70 14.99 2.70
CA ALA A 30 -10.21 16.14 1.97
C ALA A 30 -11.59 15.87 1.33
N LEU A 31 -11.83 14.64 0.88
CA LEU A 31 -13.11 14.19 0.35
C LEU A 31 -14.21 14.18 1.43
N LEU A 32 -13.92 13.60 2.60
CA LEU A 32 -14.87 13.42 3.70
C LEU A 32 -15.13 14.73 4.46
N PHE A 33 -14.11 15.54 4.73
CA PHE A 33 -14.20 16.68 5.64
C PHE A 33 -14.33 18.04 4.96
N ARG A 34 -14.27 18.10 3.61
CA ARG A 34 -14.19 19.33 2.79
C ARG A 34 -12.97 20.19 3.16
N HIS A 35 -12.93 21.46 2.72
CA HIS A 35 -11.80 22.38 2.97
C HIS A 35 -11.45 22.48 4.48
N ASN A 36 -10.14 22.56 4.78
CA ASN A 36 -9.55 22.59 6.14
C ASN A 36 -9.73 21.32 6.99
N SER A 37 -9.32 20.16 6.47
CA SER A 37 -9.24 18.90 7.23
C SER A 37 -8.31 19.00 8.44
N GLU A 38 -7.19 19.71 8.31
CA GLU A 38 -6.21 19.89 9.39
C GLU A 38 -6.81 20.67 10.57
N ALA A 39 -7.49 21.78 10.31
CA ALA A 39 -8.17 22.55 11.37
C ALA A 39 -9.28 21.76 12.06
N PHE A 40 -9.99 20.89 11.32
CA PHE A 40 -10.99 20.01 11.91
C PHE A 40 -10.38 18.93 12.79
N GLU A 41 -9.22 18.39 12.42
CA GLU A 41 -8.49 17.42 13.23
C GLU A 41 -7.93 18.07 14.49
N ASP A 42 -7.36 19.27 14.40
CA ASP A 42 -6.91 20.06 15.55
C ASP A 42 -8.06 20.34 16.54
N ASP A 43 -9.26 20.66 16.02
CA ASP A 43 -10.46 20.90 16.83
C ASP A 43 -10.96 19.64 17.59
N ILE A 44 -10.54 18.44 17.15
CA ILE A 44 -10.93 17.15 17.73
C ILE A 44 -9.79 16.50 18.53
N GLN A 45 -8.55 16.96 18.33
CA GLN A 45 -7.37 16.39 18.98
C GLN A 45 -7.46 16.53 20.50
N GLY A 46 -7.37 15.41 21.22
CA GLY A 46 -7.47 15.34 22.69
C GLY A 46 -8.88 15.10 23.25
N ASN A 47 -9.90 14.94 22.39
CA ASN A 47 -11.27 14.63 22.83
C ASN A 47 -11.58 13.13 22.67
N GLU A 48 -10.92 12.28 23.46
CA GLU A 48 -11.17 10.82 23.50
C GLU A 48 -12.62 10.48 23.91
N THR A 49 -13.28 11.41 24.61
CA THR A 49 -14.71 11.36 24.91
C THR A 49 -15.46 12.28 23.97
N LEU A 50 -16.43 11.73 23.23
CA LEU A 50 -17.42 12.48 22.46
C LEU A 50 -18.31 13.32 23.41
N ASP A 51 -17.79 14.46 23.85
CA ASP A 51 -18.51 15.49 24.59
C ASP A 51 -19.52 16.21 23.67
N ALA A 52 -20.36 17.09 24.23
CA ALA A 52 -21.37 17.79 23.45
C ALA A 52 -20.77 18.68 22.33
N LYS A 53 -19.54 19.16 22.51
CA LYS A 53 -18.84 20.02 21.55
C LYS A 53 -18.31 19.20 20.37
N ALA A 54 -17.65 18.09 20.64
CA ALA A 54 -17.19 17.12 19.65
C ALA A 54 -18.37 16.55 18.85
N TYR A 55 -19.48 16.25 19.52
CA TYR A 55 -20.69 15.75 18.86
C TYR A 55 -21.19 16.73 17.81
N GLU A 56 -21.30 18.00 18.17
CA GLU A 56 -21.80 19.05 17.27
C GLU A 56 -20.83 19.34 16.13
N LEU A 57 -19.51 19.29 16.37
CA LEU A 57 -18.49 19.38 15.32
C LEU A 57 -18.66 18.27 14.27
N TRP A 58 -18.85 17.03 14.71
CA TRP A 58 -19.13 15.91 13.83
C TRP A 58 -20.48 16.06 13.12
N ARG A 59 -21.54 16.42 13.85
CA ARG A 59 -22.88 16.64 13.27
C ARG A 59 -22.86 17.61 12.08
N ARG A 60 -22.06 18.69 12.17
CA ARG A 60 -21.89 19.69 11.11
C ARG A 60 -21.23 19.16 9.83
N LYS A 61 -20.61 17.98 9.86
CA LYS A 61 -20.08 17.29 8.66
C LYS A 61 -21.18 16.57 7.86
N GLY A 62 -22.45 16.66 8.27
CA GLY A 62 -23.58 16.12 7.54
C GLY A 62 -23.80 14.62 7.79
N PRO A 63 -24.25 13.85 6.78
CA PRO A 63 -24.59 12.42 6.94
C PRO A 63 -23.46 11.58 7.53
N VAL A 64 -22.23 11.74 7.01
CA VAL A 64 -21.04 11.02 7.51
C VAL A 64 -20.77 11.34 8.99
N GLY A 65 -21.01 12.58 9.40
CA GLY A 65 -20.84 13.02 10.78
C GLY A 65 -21.91 12.47 11.74
N LYS A 66 -23.17 12.43 11.30
CA LYS A 66 -24.25 11.74 12.02
C LYS A 66 -23.93 10.25 12.19
N LEU A 67 -23.48 9.60 11.12
CA LEU A 67 -23.07 8.19 11.16
C LEU A 67 -21.90 7.97 12.11
N HIS A 68 -20.86 8.80 12.05
CA HIS A 68 -19.73 8.74 12.99
C HIS A 68 -20.20 8.80 14.45
N ASN A 69 -21.07 9.77 14.78
CA ASN A 69 -21.61 9.93 16.13
C ASN A 69 -22.40 8.70 16.61
N LEU A 70 -23.15 8.05 15.70
CA LEU A 70 -23.85 6.80 15.98
C LEU A 70 -22.87 5.64 16.24
N ILE A 71 -21.86 5.47 15.38
CA ILE A 71 -20.85 4.42 15.51
C ILE A 71 -20.04 4.56 16.80
N ILE A 72 -19.62 5.76 17.17
CA ILE A 72 -18.92 5.96 18.44
C ILE A 72 -19.84 5.67 19.62
N TRP A 73 -21.13 6.04 19.55
CA TRP A 73 -22.09 5.67 20.60
C TRP A 73 -22.17 4.15 20.78
N ILE A 74 -22.24 3.40 19.69
CA ILE A 74 -22.27 1.93 19.70
C ILE A 74 -20.99 1.36 20.34
N HIS A 75 -19.82 1.91 19.99
CA HIS A 75 -18.54 1.44 20.50
C HIS A 75 -18.27 1.75 21.98
N ARG A 76 -19.12 2.56 22.64
CA ARG A 76 -19.05 2.73 24.10
C ARG A 76 -19.52 1.51 24.88
N SER A 77 -20.17 0.54 24.24
CA SER A 77 -20.65 -0.69 24.87
C SER A 77 -20.15 -1.91 24.10
N ASP A 78 -19.51 -2.84 24.81
CA ASP A 78 -19.13 -4.15 24.26
C ASP A 78 -20.35 -4.92 23.75
N SER A 79 -21.48 -4.85 24.47
CA SER A 79 -22.74 -5.48 24.05
C SER A 79 -23.22 -4.95 22.69
N LEU A 80 -23.30 -3.62 22.52
CA LEU A 80 -23.70 -2.99 21.25
C LEU A 80 -22.68 -3.24 20.13
N THR A 81 -21.39 -3.23 20.45
CA THR A 81 -20.33 -3.56 19.49
C THR A 81 -20.47 -5.00 18.99
N ASN A 82 -20.73 -5.95 19.88
CA ASN A 82 -20.94 -7.34 19.50
C ASN A 82 -22.25 -7.53 18.75
N PHE A 83 -23.29 -6.77 19.10
CA PHE A 83 -24.55 -6.77 18.37
C PHE A 83 -24.39 -6.25 16.94
N LEU A 84 -23.73 -5.11 16.76
CA LEU A 84 -23.34 -4.58 15.45
C LEU A 84 -22.57 -5.63 14.62
N ARG A 85 -21.57 -6.31 15.22
CA ARG A 85 -20.83 -7.38 14.53
C ARG A 85 -21.73 -8.54 14.12
N SER A 86 -22.69 -8.93 14.96
CA SER A 86 -23.65 -10.00 14.63
C SER A 86 -24.57 -9.63 13.47
N LEU A 87 -25.02 -8.37 13.43
CA LEU A 87 -25.80 -7.82 12.32
C LEU A 87 -24.96 -7.79 11.03
N GLN A 88 -23.71 -7.30 11.11
CA GLN A 88 -22.79 -7.30 9.98
C GLN A 88 -22.60 -8.71 9.40
N LEU A 89 -22.30 -9.71 10.25
CA LEU A 89 -22.15 -11.10 9.82
C LEU A 89 -23.42 -11.66 9.14
N THR A 90 -24.60 -11.27 9.63
CA THR A 90 -25.88 -11.70 9.05
C THR A 90 -26.16 -10.98 7.73
N ALA A 91 -25.87 -9.68 7.65
CA ALA A 91 -26.01 -8.88 6.44
C ALA A 91 -25.10 -9.40 5.33
N TYR A 92 -23.80 -9.62 5.60
CA TYR A 92 -22.85 -10.21 4.64
C TYR A 92 -23.27 -11.59 4.10
N SER A 93 -24.17 -12.29 4.79
CA SER A 93 -24.71 -13.57 4.32
C SER A 93 -25.98 -13.44 3.44
N LYS A 94 -26.61 -12.26 3.38
CA LYS A 94 -27.94 -12.03 2.79
C LYS A 94 -28.00 -10.86 1.78
N SER A 95 -27.14 -9.85 1.90
CA SER A 95 -27.09 -8.63 1.08
C SER A 95 -25.67 -8.05 1.06
N ASP A 96 -25.25 -7.46 -0.05
CA ASP A 96 -23.97 -6.73 -0.16
C ASP A 96 -24.07 -5.28 0.36
N ASP A 97 -25.26 -4.81 0.75
CA ASP A 97 -25.45 -3.42 1.20
C ASP A 97 -25.31 -3.26 2.72
N PRO A 98 -24.26 -2.57 3.22
CA PRO A 98 -24.06 -2.33 4.65
C PRO A 98 -25.02 -1.30 5.25
N VAL A 99 -25.91 -0.68 4.47
CA VAL A 99 -26.83 0.36 4.93
C VAL A 99 -27.97 -0.19 5.78
N ASP A 100 -28.53 -1.36 5.42
CA ASP A 100 -29.76 -1.89 6.03
C ASP A 100 -29.60 -2.16 7.54
N PHE A 101 -28.46 -2.70 7.96
CA PHE A 101 -28.29 -3.09 9.37
C PHE A 101 -28.07 -1.90 10.31
N LEU A 102 -27.59 -0.75 9.81
CA LEU A 102 -27.34 0.42 10.65
C LEU A 102 -28.64 1.17 10.97
N GLU A 103 -29.59 1.17 10.04
CA GLU A 103 -30.93 1.71 10.27
C GLU A 103 -31.68 0.88 11.31
N ASP A 104 -31.69 -0.46 11.16
CA ASP A 104 -32.28 -1.39 12.12
C ASP A 104 -31.71 -1.19 13.53
N LEU A 105 -30.37 -1.10 13.62
CA LEU A 105 -29.68 -0.87 14.88
C LEU A 105 -30.10 0.45 15.54
N TRP A 106 -30.30 1.52 14.77
CA TRP A 106 -30.76 2.79 15.31
C TRP A 106 -32.16 2.70 15.91
N TYR A 107 -33.11 2.06 15.21
CA TYR A 107 -34.48 1.88 15.70
C TYR A 107 -34.53 1.02 16.94
N GLU A 108 -33.79 -0.08 16.98
CA GLU A 108 -33.73 -0.95 18.15
C GLU A 108 -33.22 -0.18 19.36
N GLN A 109 -32.11 0.55 19.22
CA GLN A 109 -31.52 1.32 20.31
C GLN A 109 -32.42 2.47 20.78
N LYS A 110 -33.13 3.13 19.86
CA LYS A 110 -34.11 4.14 20.22
C LYS A 110 -35.27 3.53 21.02
N SER A 111 -35.84 2.44 20.53
CA SER A 111 -36.95 1.72 21.17
C SER A 111 -36.58 1.21 22.57
N GLU A 112 -35.38 0.65 22.73
CA GLU A 112 -34.86 0.23 24.03
C GLU A 112 -34.77 1.40 25.02
N TRP A 113 -34.26 2.55 24.57
CA TRP A 113 -34.16 3.75 25.40
C TRP A 113 -35.54 4.27 25.81
N GLU A 114 -36.47 4.40 24.87
CA GLU A 114 -37.84 4.82 25.14
C GLU A 114 -38.53 3.87 26.12
N GLY A 115 -38.32 2.56 26.00
CA GLY A 115 -38.79 1.57 26.95
C GLY A 115 -38.19 1.76 28.35
N LEU A 116 -36.92 2.16 28.47
CA LEU A 116 -36.30 2.48 29.77
C LEU A 116 -36.89 3.75 30.40
N VAL A 117 -37.25 4.74 29.58
CA VAL A 117 -37.94 5.95 30.02
C VAL A 117 -39.34 5.61 30.54
N LEU A 118 -40.10 4.80 29.81
CA LEU A 118 -41.43 4.34 30.23
C LEU A 118 -41.39 3.54 31.55
N ARG A 119 -40.32 2.78 31.77
CA ARG A 119 -40.08 2.03 33.02
C ARG A 119 -39.51 2.89 34.16
N GLY A 120 -39.33 4.20 33.96
CA GLY A 120 -38.77 5.12 34.95
C GLY A 120 -37.30 4.87 35.29
N LYS A 121 -36.57 4.10 34.48
CA LYS A 121 -35.14 3.78 34.69
C LYS A 121 -34.19 4.82 34.11
N LYS A 122 -34.67 5.65 33.17
CA LYS A 122 -33.92 6.70 32.47
C LYS A 122 -34.81 7.91 32.25
N SER A 123 -34.20 9.08 32.08
CA SER A 123 -34.91 10.29 31.68
C SER A 123 -34.93 10.46 30.16
N SER A 124 -36.00 11.05 29.63
CA SER A 124 -36.06 11.47 28.22
C SER A 124 -34.96 12.51 27.89
N SER A 125 -34.65 13.40 28.84
CA SER A 125 -33.59 14.41 28.68
C SER A 125 -32.17 13.83 28.60
N GLU A 126 -31.96 12.62 29.16
CA GLU A 126 -30.68 11.90 29.13
C GLU A 126 -30.46 11.15 27.81
N MET A 127 -31.44 11.17 26.88
CA MET A 127 -31.33 10.46 25.61
C MET A 127 -30.09 10.90 24.83
N PRO A 128 -29.25 9.95 24.39
CA PRO A 128 -28.08 10.22 23.56
C PRO A 128 -28.45 11.04 22.34
N LEU A 129 -27.63 12.06 22.03
CA LEU A 129 -27.91 13.01 20.95
C LEU A 129 -28.13 12.28 19.60
N CYS A 130 -27.38 11.22 19.33
CA CYS A 130 -27.51 10.40 18.10
C CYS A 130 -28.83 9.63 17.98
N LEU A 131 -29.56 9.38 19.06
CA LEU A 131 -30.85 8.66 19.04
C LEU A 131 -32.07 9.59 18.97
N ARG A 132 -31.84 10.91 19.01
CA ARG A 132 -32.89 11.92 18.85
C ARG A 132 -33.31 12.01 17.39
N ASP A 133 -34.60 12.31 17.14
CA ASP A 133 -35.16 12.34 15.78
C ASP A 133 -34.44 13.31 14.83
N GLU A 134 -33.99 14.45 15.35
CA GLU A 134 -33.20 15.44 14.61
C GLU A 134 -31.84 14.95 14.09
N ASN A 135 -31.34 13.83 14.61
CA ASN A 135 -30.07 13.21 14.22
C ASN A 135 -30.25 11.86 13.54
N LYS A 136 -31.49 11.44 13.29
CA LYS A 136 -31.79 10.28 12.47
C LYS A 136 -31.21 10.49 11.06
N LEU A 137 -30.67 9.41 10.50
CA LEU A 137 -30.28 9.35 9.10
C LEU A 137 -31.53 9.12 8.26
N GLU A 138 -31.83 10.07 7.37
CA GLU A 138 -32.95 9.97 6.43
C GLU A 138 -32.50 9.27 5.13
N GLU A 139 -33.45 8.90 4.26
CA GLU A 139 -33.16 8.28 2.95
C GLU A 139 -32.13 9.07 2.12
N LYS A 140 -32.22 10.40 2.14
CA LYS A 140 -31.23 11.28 1.47
C LYS A 140 -29.84 11.22 2.11
N ASP A 141 -29.77 11.02 3.42
CA ASP A 141 -28.51 10.91 4.15
C ASP A 141 -27.85 9.57 3.81
N TRP A 142 -28.64 8.49 3.73
CA TRP A 142 -28.19 7.18 3.28
C TRP A 142 -27.69 7.19 1.84
N ALA A 143 -28.40 7.84 0.91
CA ALA A 143 -27.92 7.98 -0.47
C ALA A 143 -26.54 8.67 -0.56
N ILE A 144 -26.29 9.67 0.29
CA ILE A 144 -24.97 10.31 0.39
C ILE A 144 -23.92 9.36 0.96
N ILE A 145 -24.26 8.59 2.00
CA ILE A 145 -23.36 7.60 2.62
C ILE A 145 -23.02 6.50 1.62
N SER A 146 -23.98 5.97 0.86
CA SER A 146 -23.75 4.98 -0.20
C SER A 146 -22.82 5.52 -1.28
N LEU A 147 -23.00 6.76 -1.72
CA LEU A 147 -22.08 7.40 -2.66
C LEU A 147 -20.65 7.51 -2.11
N PHE A 148 -20.50 7.86 -0.82
CA PHE A 148 -19.17 7.84 -0.19
C PHE A 148 -18.59 6.43 -0.16
N ASN A 149 -19.38 5.41 0.19
CA ASN A 149 -18.94 4.02 0.21
C ASN A 149 -18.43 3.57 -1.17
N GLU A 150 -19.20 3.82 -2.23
CA GLU A 150 -18.81 3.51 -3.62
C GLU A 150 -17.48 4.18 -4.00
N VAL A 151 -17.31 5.46 -3.66
CA VAL A 151 -16.07 6.19 -3.95
C VAL A 151 -14.89 5.64 -3.13
N LEU A 152 -15.10 5.36 -1.84
CA LEU A 152 -14.06 4.85 -0.94
C LEU A 152 -13.59 3.44 -1.33
N GLN A 153 -14.45 2.60 -1.89
CA GLN A 153 -14.05 1.29 -2.41
C GLN A 153 -12.95 1.39 -3.48
N HIS A 154 -12.98 2.41 -4.33
CA HIS A 154 -11.89 2.63 -5.30
C HIS A 154 -10.56 2.93 -4.62
N PHE A 155 -10.56 3.70 -3.53
CA PHE A 155 -9.35 3.93 -2.72
C PHE A 155 -8.86 2.65 -2.05
N GLU A 156 -9.79 1.86 -1.49
CA GLU A 156 -9.48 0.59 -0.85
C GLU A 156 -8.81 -0.40 -1.81
N HIS A 157 -9.32 -0.53 -3.04
CA HIS A 157 -8.71 -1.39 -4.06
C HIS A 157 -7.25 -1.02 -4.34
N VAL A 158 -6.97 0.28 -4.49
CA VAL A 158 -5.62 0.78 -4.74
C VAL A 158 -4.74 0.61 -3.48
N LEU A 159 -5.26 0.91 -2.30
CA LEU A 159 -4.57 0.80 -1.02
C LEU A 159 -4.10 -0.63 -0.75
N ILE A 160 -5.01 -1.60 -0.84
CA ILE A 160 -4.72 -3.03 -0.63
C ILE A 160 -3.64 -3.51 -1.61
N THR A 161 -3.67 -3.03 -2.86
CA THR A 161 -2.68 -3.41 -3.87
C THR A 161 -1.30 -2.82 -3.57
N LEU A 162 -1.20 -1.61 -2.97
CA LEU A 162 0.07 -0.91 -2.76
C LEU A 162 0.66 -1.07 -1.35
N GLU A 163 -0.09 -1.57 -0.37
CA GLU A 163 0.42 -1.87 0.99
C GLU A 163 1.25 -3.17 1.08
N GLY A 164 1.49 -3.83 -0.06
CA GLY A 164 2.32 -5.03 -0.12
C GLY A 164 3.82 -4.74 0.01
N ASP A 165 4.61 -5.81 -0.02
CA ASP A 165 6.06 -5.83 0.20
C ASP A 165 6.87 -5.99 -1.10
N GLY A 166 6.24 -5.85 -2.26
CA GLY A 166 6.82 -6.08 -3.58
C GLY A 166 7.15 -7.55 -3.86
N GLN A 167 6.92 -8.47 -2.92
CA GLN A 167 7.33 -9.87 -3.06
C GLN A 167 6.25 -10.70 -3.74
N GLN A 168 6.67 -11.44 -4.76
CA GLN A 168 5.79 -12.42 -5.38
C GLN A 168 5.64 -13.64 -4.46
N ARG A 169 4.40 -13.89 -4.01
CA ARG A 169 4.08 -15.03 -3.13
C ARG A 169 2.90 -15.82 -3.68
N LYS A 170 2.90 -17.13 -3.48
CA LYS A 170 1.71 -17.96 -3.68
C LYS A 170 0.70 -17.67 -2.56
N ARG A 171 -0.49 -17.19 -2.90
CA ARG A 171 -1.57 -16.81 -1.98
C ARG A 171 -2.70 -17.87 -2.00
N LYS A 172 -3.75 -17.61 -1.22
CA LYS A 172 -5.00 -18.42 -1.23
C LYS A 172 -5.48 -18.59 -2.67
N GLU A 173 -6.07 -19.75 -2.96
CA GLU A 173 -6.49 -20.16 -4.32
C GLU A 173 -5.35 -20.39 -5.32
N GLY A 174 -4.09 -20.32 -4.88
CA GLY A 174 -2.92 -20.60 -5.73
C GLY A 174 -2.44 -19.42 -6.57
N TYR A 175 -2.95 -18.21 -6.30
CA TYR A 175 -2.52 -16.98 -6.94
C TYR A 175 -1.04 -16.69 -6.70
N ILE A 176 -0.30 -16.21 -7.70
CA ILE A 176 1.04 -15.64 -7.48
C ILE A 176 1.02 -14.20 -7.94
N GLY A 177 1.35 -13.26 -7.07
CA GLY A 177 1.49 -11.87 -7.49
C GLY A 177 2.25 -11.07 -6.45
N ALA A 178 2.76 -9.93 -6.91
CA ALA A 178 3.38 -8.93 -6.07
C ALA A 178 2.40 -7.77 -5.88
N TYR A 179 2.33 -7.32 -4.64
CA TYR A 179 1.61 -6.13 -4.20
C TYR A 179 2.63 -5.18 -3.61
N GLY A 180 2.42 -3.87 -3.71
CA GLY A 180 3.40 -2.86 -3.30
C GLY A 180 4.52 -2.64 -4.30
N CYS A 181 4.26 -2.87 -5.59
CA CYS A 181 5.24 -2.54 -6.62
C CYS A 181 5.22 -1.02 -6.93
N PRO A 182 6.38 -0.37 -7.09
CA PRO A 182 6.44 1.08 -7.24
C PRO A 182 5.77 1.58 -8.54
N TRP A 183 5.83 0.81 -9.62
CA TRP A 183 5.16 1.14 -10.88
C TRP A 183 3.63 1.13 -10.78
N ASP A 184 3.04 0.41 -9.82
CA ASP A 184 1.59 0.42 -9.62
C ASP A 184 1.10 1.75 -9.00
N THR A 185 2.01 2.60 -8.51
CA THR A 185 1.65 3.88 -7.88
C THR A 185 1.05 4.86 -8.87
N LEU A 186 1.70 5.05 -10.03
CA LEU A 186 1.18 5.94 -11.06
C LEU A 186 -0.13 5.39 -11.64
N LEU A 187 -0.21 4.06 -11.85
CA LEU A 187 -1.46 3.41 -12.25
C LEU A 187 -2.58 3.66 -11.24
N GLY A 188 -2.30 3.58 -9.95
CA GLY A 188 -3.27 3.82 -8.88
C GLY A 188 -3.78 5.26 -8.88
N TYR A 189 -2.88 6.20 -9.11
CA TYR A 189 -3.22 7.60 -9.33
C TYR A 189 -4.16 7.76 -10.54
N GLU A 190 -3.84 7.19 -11.70
CA GLU A 190 -4.60 7.37 -12.95
C GLU A 190 -5.98 6.72 -12.87
N TYR A 191 -6.03 5.53 -12.26
CA TYR A 191 -7.27 4.86 -11.91
C TYR A 191 -8.18 5.75 -11.05
N LEU A 192 -7.64 6.36 -9.99
CA LEU A 192 -8.42 7.21 -9.09
C LEU A 192 -8.85 8.54 -9.75
N LEU A 193 -8.01 9.14 -10.61
CA LEU A 193 -8.42 10.32 -11.38
C LEU A 193 -9.56 10.01 -12.34
N GLY A 194 -9.50 8.89 -13.05
CA GLY A 194 -10.58 8.45 -13.94
C GLY A 194 -11.91 8.25 -13.22
N LYS A 195 -11.91 8.03 -11.90
CA LYS A 195 -13.11 7.97 -11.06
C LYS A 195 -13.50 9.31 -10.43
N MET A 196 -12.56 10.24 -10.28
CA MET A 196 -12.74 11.48 -9.50
C MET A 196 -11.97 12.66 -10.13
N GLU A 197 -12.40 13.06 -11.34
CA GLU A 197 -11.73 13.98 -12.29
C GLU A 197 -11.08 15.26 -11.75
N LYS A 198 -11.38 15.74 -10.53
CA LYS A 198 -10.97 17.10 -10.09
C LYS A 198 -10.42 17.23 -8.67
N LYS A 199 -10.44 16.17 -7.85
CA LYS A 199 -10.01 16.27 -6.42
C LYS A 199 -8.60 15.77 -6.16
N LEU A 200 -7.99 15.04 -7.10
CA LEU A 200 -6.63 14.52 -6.95
C LEU A 200 -5.53 15.36 -7.61
N ASP A 201 -5.86 16.39 -8.41
CA ASP A 201 -4.86 17.21 -9.13
C ASP A 201 -3.78 17.80 -8.20
N LYS A 202 -4.19 18.29 -7.02
CA LYS A 202 -3.26 18.79 -5.99
C LYS A 202 -2.28 17.70 -5.53
N TYR A 203 -2.71 16.45 -5.45
CA TYR A 203 -1.89 15.33 -5.01
C TYR A 203 -1.04 14.74 -6.14
N TYR A 204 -1.45 14.94 -7.39
CA TYR A 204 -0.66 14.60 -8.58
C TYR A 204 0.59 15.43 -8.70
N SER A 205 0.51 16.75 -8.47
CA SER A 205 1.70 17.62 -8.47
C SER A 205 2.77 17.23 -7.44
N ARG A 206 2.45 16.32 -6.50
CA ARG A 206 3.43 15.78 -5.55
C ARG A 206 4.26 14.64 -6.14
N LEU A 207 3.85 14.06 -7.26
CA LEU A 207 4.66 13.07 -8.00
C LEU A 207 5.95 13.71 -8.52
N ASP A 208 5.90 14.98 -8.93
CA ASP A 208 7.06 15.74 -9.40
C ASP A 208 8.13 15.95 -8.31
N GLU A 209 7.80 15.74 -7.04
CA GLU A 209 8.78 15.84 -5.94
C GLU A 209 9.84 14.72 -5.99
N THR A 210 9.56 13.62 -6.72
CA THR A 210 10.49 12.48 -6.83
C THR A 210 10.41 11.76 -8.18
N PRO A 211 11.55 11.57 -8.87
CA PRO A 211 11.58 10.87 -10.16
C PRO A 211 11.25 9.38 -10.08
N VAL A 212 11.19 8.78 -8.88
CA VAL A 212 11.14 7.32 -8.70
C VAL A 212 9.89 6.69 -9.33
N TYR A 213 8.73 7.32 -9.21
CA TYR A 213 7.49 6.76 -9.81
C TYR A 213 7.50 6.83 -11.33
N TYR A 214 8.08 7.90 -11.90
CA TYR A 214 8.27 8.01 -13.34
C TYR A 214 9.30 7.01 -13.85
N ALA A 215 10.42 6.89 -13.15
CA ALA A 215 11.47 5.92 -13.45
C ALA A 215 10.95 4.48 -13.36
N ALA A 216 10.10 4.16 -12.38
CA ALA A 216 9.54 2.82 -12.22
C ALA A 216 8.68 2.40 -13.43
N ILE A 217 7.87 3.31 -13.99
CA ILE A 217 7.09 3.06 -15.21
C ILE A 217 8.01 3.02 -16.43
N ALA A 218 8.91 4.00 -16.57
CA ALA A 218 9.81 4.11 -17.73
C ALA A 218 10.75 2.89 -17.86
N LEU A 219 11.24 2.34 -16.74
CA LEU A 219 12.10 1.16 -16.69
C LEU A 219 11.31 -0.17 -16.70
N HIS A 220 9.98 -0.10 -16.68
CA HIS A 220 9.13 -1.29 -16.77
C HIS A 220 8.82 -1.60 -18.24
N LEU A 221 9.11 -2.84 -18.63
CA LEU A 221 9.12 -3.29 -20.03
C LEU A 221 7.79 -3.21 -20.74
N ALA A 222 6.70 -3.48 -20.03
CA ALA A 222 5.38 -3.39 -20.61
C ALA A 222 4.83 -1.95 -20.72
N TYR A 223 5.46 -0.97 -20.07
CA TYR A 223 4.96 0.41 -20.03
C TYR A 223 5.89 1.37 -20.79
N ARG A 224 7.15 1.47 -20.35
CA ARG A 224 8.17 2.37 -20.91
C ARG A 224 7.65 3.80 -21.06
N TRP A 225 8.22 4.58 -21.99
CA TRP A 225 7.71 5.92 -22.33
C TRP A 225 6.35 5.88 -23.03
N GLY A 226 6.00 4.77 -23.68
CA GLY A 226 4.73 4.60 -24.40
C GLY A 226 3.51 4.79 -23.50
N TYR A 227 3.56 4.27 -22.27
CA TYR A 227 2.47 4.48 -21.31
C TYR A 227 2.18 5.96 -21.06
N PHE A 228 3.22 6.80 -20.91
CA PHE A 228 3.04 8.23 -20.72
C PHE A 228 2.52 8.93 -21.98
N GLU A 229 3.00 8.50 -23.14
CA GLU A 229 2.55 9.03 -24.44
C GLU A 229 1.07 8.72 -24.71
N ASP A 230 0.57 7.60 -24.21
CA ASP A 230 -0.85 7.22 -24.29
C ASP A 230 -1.71 7.93 -23.24
N VAL A 231 -1.30 7.90 -21.96
CA VAL A 231 -2.12 8.41 -20.83
C VAL A 231 -2.07 9.93 -20.72
N TRP A 232 -0.95 10.55 -21.07
CA TRP A 232 -0.76 12.01 -21.05
C TRP A 232 -0.72 12.61 -22.45
N ALA A 233 -1.45 12.02 -23.40
CA ALA A 233 -1.50 12.48 -24.79
C ALA A 233 -1.91 13.97 -24.93
N ASP A 234 -2.70 14.48 -23.98
CA ASP A 234 -3.13 15.88 -23.88
C ASP A 234 -2.16 16.79 -23.09
N ARG A 235 -1.11 16.22 -22.47
CA ARG A 235 -0.16 16.92 -21.58
C ARG A 235 1.31 16.63 -21.95
N PRO A 236 1.77 17.07 -23.14
CA PRO A 236 3.13 16.80 -23.61
C PRO A 236 4.22 17.43 -22.71
N ASP A 237 3.90 18.53 -22.02
CA ASP A 237 4.76 19.17 -21.03
C ASP A 237 5.03 18.28 -19.81
N TRP A 238 4.05 17.47 -19.40
CA TRP A 238 4.21 16.50 -18.30
C TRP A 238 5.14 15.36 -18.72
N ILE A 239 4.98 14.86 -19.96
CA ILE A 239 5.87 13.83 -20.52
C ILE A 239 7.31 14.34 -20.55
N GLN A 240 7.52 15.57 -21.02
CA GLN A 240 8.86 16.16 -21.09
C GLN A 240 9.48 16.35 -19.70
N THR A 241 8.68 16.77 -18.72
CA THR A 241 9.11 16.91 -17.32
C THR A 241 9.53 15.56 -16.75
N ALA A 242 8.73 14.51 -16.92
CA ALA A 242 9.06 13.17 -16.48
C ALA A 242 10.34 12.63 -17.16
N LYS A 243 10.49 12.80 -18.49
CA LYS A 243 11.72 12.42 -19.22
C LYS A 243 12.95 13.13 -18.66
N SER A 244 12.86 14.44 -18.41
CA SER A 244 13.95 15.23 -17.81
C SER A 244 14.32 14.74 -16.41
N LEU A 245 13.35 14.51 -15.54
CA LEU A 245 13.58 14.06 -14.16
C LEU A 245 14.22 12.68 -14.09
N VAL A 246 13.80 11.74 -14.96
CA VAL A 246 14.37 10.38 -15.01
C VAL A 246 15.78 10.38 -15.60
N GLU A 247 16.02 11.20 -16.63
CA GLU A 247 17.37 11.33 -17.20
C GLU A 247 18.33 12.00 -16.22
N GLU A 248 17.90 13.06 -15.52
CA GLU A 248 18.69 13.71 -14.47
C GLU A 248 19.04 12.73 -13.36
N LEU A 249 18.10 11.90 -12.91
CA LEU A 249 18.35 10.84 -11.93
C LEU A 249 19.46 9.87 -12.41
N TYR A 250 19.40 9.43 -13.66
CA TYR A 250 20.42 8.54 -14.22
C TYR A 250 21.80 9.23 -14.29
N ARG A 251 21.89 10.41 -14.90
CA ARG A 251 23.16 11.11 -15.14
C ARG A 251 23.84 11.58 -13.86
N SER A 252 23.06 12.02 -12.87
CA SER A 252 23.62 12.52 -11.60
C SER A 252 24.07 11.39 -10.67
N HIS A 253 23.29 10.30 -10.58
CA HIS A 253 23.50 9.30 -9.53
C HIS A 253 24.05 7.96 -10.02
N TYR A 254 23.86 7.59 -11.28
CA TYR A 254 24.18 6.25 -11.81
C TYR A 254 25.29 6.27 -12.85
N GLU A 255 25.26 7.20 -13.80
CA GLU A 255 26.29 7.35 -14.84
C GLU A 255 27.72 7.45 -14.26
N PRO A 256 27.98 8.21 -13.17
CA PRO A 256 29.33 8.35 -12.62
C PRO A 256 29.80 7.12 -11.82
N ARG A 257 28.91 6.16 -11.51
CA ARG A 257 29.26 5.00 -10.67
C ARG A 257 30.19 4.05 -11.42
N ILE A 258 31.21 3.58 -10.71
CA ILE A 258 32.09 2.49 -11.15
C ILE A 258 31.52 1.19 -10.60
N ILE A 259 31.05 0.30 -11.47
CA ILE A 259 30.44 -0.98 -11.10
C ILE A 259 31.41 -2.11 -11.43
N SER A 260 31.82 -2.87 -10.41
CA SER A 260 32.65 -4.06 -10.58
C SER A 260 31.85 -5.21 -11.18
N ARG A 261 32.46 -5.98 -12.08
CA ARG A 261 31.85 -7.15 -12.76
C ARG A 261 31.75 -8.40 -11.87
N ASP A 262 32.37 -8.40 -10.70
CA ASP A 262 32.45 -9.57 -9.80
C ASP A 262 31.21 -9.72 -8.90
N ARG A 263 30.02 -9.93 -9.48
CA ARG A 263 28.82 -10.33 -8.72
C ARG A 263 28.44 -11.78 -9.01
N GLU A 264 28.49 -12.63 -7.98
CA GLU A 264 28.06 -14.03 -8.05
C GLU A 264 26.60 -14.15 -8.55
N ARG A 265 26.38 -15.12 -9.44
CA ARG A 265 25.09 -15.39 -10.08
C ARG A 265 24.18 -16.16 -9.11
N GLY A 266 23.18 -15.49 -8.54
CA GLY A 266 22.06 -16.17 -7.87
C GLY A 266 21.07 -16.71 -8.90
N GLU A 267 20.48 -17.88 -8.65
CA GLU A 267 19.44 -18.43 -9.52
C GLU A 267 18.15 -17.60 -9.41
N PRO A 268 17.56 -17.16 -10.54
CA PRO A 268 16.26 -16.50 -10.53
C PRO A 268 15.16 -17.51 -10.18
N VAL A 269 14.26 -17.10 -9.29
CA VAL A 269 13.15 -17.95 -8.86
C VAL A 269 12.11 -18.01 -9.98
N THR A 270 11.95 -19.18 -10.61
CA THR A 270 10.93 -19.43 -11.64
C THR A 270 9.52 -19.39 -11.04
N LYS A 271 8.60 -18.65 -11.67
CA LYS A 271 7.25 -18.43 -11.12
C LYS A 271 6.17 -18.44 -12.22
N LYS A 272 5.05 -19.13 -11.95
CA LYS A 272 3.82 -19.17 -12.78
C LYS A 272 2.63 -18.64 -11.99
N ARG A 273 1.79 -17.81 -12.61
CA ARG A 273 0.68 -17.09 -11.95
C ARG A 273 -0.70 -17.61 -12.38
N ARG A 274 -1.68 -17.48 -11.47
CA ARG A 274 -3.13 -17.43 -11.73
C ARG A 274 -3.78 -16.38 -10.80
N ILE A 275 -5.01 -15.93 -11.08
CA ILE A 275 -5.56 -14.58 -10.83
C ILE A 275 -6.49 -14.49 -9.59
N TYR A 276 -6.39 -13.42 -8.80
CA TYR A 276 -7.47 -12.81 -8.00
C TYR A 276 -7.65 -11.38 -8.57
N ARG A 277 -8.89 -10.90 -8.67
CA ARG A 277 -9.25 -9.75 -9.52
C ARG A 277 -10.08 -8.76 -8.72
N ASN A 278 -9.49 -7.63 -8.34
CA ASN A 278 -10.25 -6.42 -8.01
C ASN A 278 -10.30 -5.48 -9.24
N PRO A 279 -11.19 -4.47 -9.30
CA PRO A 279 -11.30 -3.57 -10.45
C PRO A 279 -10.02 -2.80 -10.79
N PHE A 280 -9.15 -2.55 -9.80
CA PHE A 280 -7.84 -1.94 -10.06
C PHE A 280 -6.86 -2.94 -10.69
N ASP A 281 -6.92 -4.22 -10.34
CA ASP A 281 -6.15 -5.27 -11.02
C ASP A 281 -6.56 -5.40 -12.49
N GLU A 282 -7.84 -5.23 -12.82
CA GLU A 282 -8.30 -5.19 -14.22
C GLU A 282 -7.67 -4.02 -14.96
N TYR A 283 -7.74 -2.82 -14.39
CA TYR A 283 -7.12 -1.61 -14.94
C TYR A 283 -5.60 -1.78 -15.16
N ARG A 284 -4.88 -2.43 -14.24
CA ARG A 284 -3.44 -2.71 -14.36
C ARG A 284 -3.11 -3.64 -15.52
N GLU A 285 -3.92 -4.68 -15.71
CA GLU A 285 -3.75 -5.65 -16.81
C GLU A 285 -4.14 -5.02 -18.17
N GLU A 286 -5.18 -4.19 -18.22
CA GLU A 286 -5.55 -3.42 -19.41
C GLU A 286 -4.45 -2.42 -19.79
N SER A 287 -3.93 -1.67 -18.81
CA SER A 287 -2.83 -0.71 -19.02
C SER A 287 -1.54 -1.37 -19.52
N ARG A 288 -1.33 -2.65 -19.19
CA ARG A 288 -0.20 -3.45 -19.69
C ARG A 288 -0.38 -3.89 -21.15
N GLN A 289 -1.62 -4.04 -21.59
CA GLN A 289 -1.99 -4.50 -22.94
C GLN A 289 -2.29 -3.33 -23.90
N ALA A 290 -2.37 -2.10 -23.38
CA ALA A 290 -2.59 -0.89 -24.17
C ALA A 290 -1.47 -0.73 -25.22
N PRO A 291 -1.81 -0.33 -26.46
CA PRO A 291 -0.90 -0.44 -27.59
C PRO A 291 0.18 0.65 -27.54
N THR A 292 1.36 0.29 -27.04
CA THR A 292 2.58 1.08 -27.23
C THR A 292 2.99 1.06 -28.72
N LEU A 293 2.28 1.82 -29.54
CA LEU A 293 2.47 2.11 -30.96
C LEU A 293 2.70 0.90 -31.90
N LEU A 294 1.70 0.67 -32.75
CA LEU A 294 1.87 0.07 -34.08
C LEU A 294 3.07 0.71 -34.80
N GLN A 295 4.19 0.01 -34.92
CA GLN A 295 5.15 0.30 -35.99
C GLN A 295 4.75 -0.46 -37.27
N PRO A 296 5.01 0.10 -38.47
CA PRO A 296 4.71 -0.58 -39.73
C PRO A 296 5.42 -1.93 -39.80
N ALA A 297 4.86 -2.89 -40.54
CA ALA A 297 5.51 -4.18 -40.78
C ALA A 297 6.96 -3.99 -41.27
N PRO A 298 7.91 -4.82 -40.83
CA PRO A 298 9.29 -4.71 -41.30
C PRO A 298 9.28 -4.87 -42.83
N SER A 299 9.85 -3.90 -43.53
CA SER A 299 10.09 -4.01 -44.97
C SER A 299 11.14 -5.10 -45.19
N ILE A 300 11.01 -5.87 -46.27
CA ILE A 300 11.92 -6.99 -46.63
C ILE A 300 13.40 -6.57 -46.60
N THR A 301 13.70 -5.29 -46.78
CA THR A 301 15.04 -4.70 -46.70
C THR A 301 15.70 -4.84 -45.31
N THR A 302 14.93 -4.83 -44.21
CA THR A 302 15.48 -4.91 -42.84
C THR A 302 15.89 -6.33 -42.44
N LEU A 303 15.25 -7.37 -43.00
CA LEU A 303 15.62 -8.76 -42.70
C LEU A 303 16.98 -9.14 -43.29
N LEU A 304 17.36 -8.54 -44.42
CA LEU A 304 18.67 -8.77 -45.06
C LEU A 304 19.82 -8.08 -44.31
N GLN A 305 19.54 -7.05 -43.50
CA GLN A 305 20.57 -6.36 -42.70
C GLN A 305 20.81 -7.03 -41.33
N ALA A 306 19.91 -7.92 -40.89
CA ALA A 306 20.04 -8.64 -39.63
C ALA A 306 21.03 -9.82 -39.70
N GLU A 307 21.30 -10.35 -40.89
CA GLU A 307 22.25 -11.48 -41.07
C GLU A 307 23.72 -11.01 -41.10
N ASP A 308 23.99 -9.76 -41.48
CA ASP A 308 25.35 -9.20 -41.54
C ASP A 308 25.85 -8.59 -40.21
N ALA A 309 24.95 -8.30 -39.26
CA ALA A 309 25.30 -7.70 -37.96
C ALA A 309 25.82 -8.71 -36.91
N ALA A 310 25.73 -10.02 -37.19
CA ALA A 310 26.21 -11.07 -36.28
C ALA A 310 27.75 -11.19 -36.23
N SER A 311 28.48 -10.36 -36.98
CA SER A 311 29.95 -10.43 -37.11
C SER A 311 30.64 -9.07 -36.94
N SER A 312 30.32 -8.29 -35.91
CA SER A 312 31.20 -7.19 -35.44
C SER A 312 30.78 -6.70 -34.06
N SER A 313 31.44 -7.18 -33.01
CA SER A 313 31.34 -6.63 -31.65
C SER A 313 32.16 -5.34 -31.55
N THR A 314 31.57 -4.25 -32.02
CA THR A 314 31.98 -2.90 -31.61
C THR A 314 30.71 -2.14 -31.23
N HIS A 315 30.40 -2.14 -29.94
CA HIS A 315 29.34 -1.28 -29.40
C HIS A 315 29.67 0.18 -29.78
N PRO A 316 28.77 0.89 -30.47
CA PRO A 316 28.96 2.31 -30.73
C PRO A 316 29.12 3.08 -29.42
N VAL A 317 29.76 4.24 -29.48
CA VAL A 317 29.89 5.21 -28.38
C VAL A 317 28.52 5.86 -28.11
N GLY A 318 27.53 5.07 -27.70
CA GLY A 318 26.21 5.50 -27.22
C GLY A 318 26.16 5.47 -25.69
N ASP A 319 25.34 6.32 -25.08
CA ASP A 319 25.07 6.22 -23.65
C ASP A 319 24.06 5.09 -23.39
N GLU A 320 24.39 4.23 -22.43
CA GLU A 320 23.63 3.03 -22.05
C GLU A 320 22.13 3.31 -21.84
N TYR A 321 21.81 4.50 -21.32
CA TYR A 321 20.46 5.01 -21.14
C TYR A 321 19.71 5.15 -22.47
N SER A 322 20.25 5.88 -23.46
CA SER A 322 19.56 6.10 -24.72
C SER A 322 19.48 4.84 -25.57
N ASP A 323 20.47 3.95 -25.44
CA ASP A 323 20.50 2.69 -26.16
C ASP A 323 19.33 1.79 -25.74
N TRP A 324 19.10 1.60 -24.44
CA TRP A 324 18.00 0.76 -23.95
C TRP A 324 16.61 1.34 -24.27
N PHE A 325 16.43 2.65 -24.12
CA PHE A 325 15.15 3.28 -24.43
C PHE A 325 14.80 3.24 -25.92
N ARG A 326 15.79 3.13 -26.80
CA ARG A 326 15.62 2.95 -28.25
C ARG A 326 15.34 1.49 -28.63
N ASP A 327 15.93 0.55 -27.90
CA ASP A 327 15.75 -0.88 -28.13
C ASP A 327 14.44 -1.40 -27.52
N VAL A 328 13.35 -1.31 -28.30
CA VAL A 328 12.00 -1.78 -27.91
C VAL A 328 11.70 -3.09 -28.62
N HIS A 329 11.48 -4.17 -27.87
CA HIS A 329 11.13 -5.47 -28.44
C HIS A 329 9.65 -5.80 -28.23
N LYS A 330 9.00 -6.41 -29.23
CA LYS A 330 7.56 -6.76 -29.17
C LYS A 330 7.20 -7.70 -28.02
N SER A 331 8.15 -8.49 -27.53
CA SER A 331 7.94 -9.39 -26.40
C SER A 331 8.01 -8.71 -25.04
N ASP A 332 8.44 -7.44 -24.97
CA ASP A 332 8.65 -6.72 -23.70
C ASP A 332 7.35 -6.60 -22.89
N GLN A 333 6.20 -6.50 -23.57
CA GLN A 333 4.86 -6.49 -22.96
C GLN A 333 4.54 -7.78 -22.20
N ASN A 334 5.13 -8.91 -22.59
CA ASN A 334 4.91 -10.21 -21.95
C ASN A 334 5.77 -10.42 -20.70
N ILE A 335 6.69 -9.49 -20.39
CA ILE A 335 7.58 -9.62 -19.24
C ILE A 335 6.83 -9.18 -17.97
N LEU A 336 6.55 -10.18 -17.13
CA LEU A 336 5.75 -10.02 -15.90
C LEU A 336 6.58 -9.58 -14.69
N ASP A 337 7.87 -9.87 -14.70
CA ASP A 337 8.80 -9.57 -13.61
C ASP A 337 9.94 -8.68 -14.12
N PRO A 338 9.79 -7.35 -14.04
CA PRO A 338 10.82 -6.43 -14.49
C PRO A 338 12.10 -6.54 -13.65
N ILE A 339 12.01 -6.94 -12.37
CA ILE A 339 13.19 -7.10 -11.50
C ILE A 339 14.05 -8.24 -12.01
N SER A 340 13.45 -9.39 -12.32
CA SER A 340 14.17 -10.55 -12.87
C SER A 340 14.82 -10.21 -14.23
N TYR A 341 14.11 -9.48 -15.10
CA TYR A 341 14.67 -9.02 -16.38
C TYR A 341 15.95 -8.18 -16.20
N TRP A 342 15.91 -7.18 -15.32
CA TRP A 342 17.05 -6.30 -15.08
C TRP A 342 18.20 -7.03 -14.41
N TYR A 343 17.90 -8.01 -13.55
CA TYR A 343 18.91 -8.85 -12.93
C TYR A 343 19.68 -9.70 -13.96
N GLU A 344 18.97 -10.26 -14.94
CA GLU A 344 19.58 -11.07 -16.02
C GLU A 344 20.47 -10.23 -16.94
N ARG A 345 20.11 -8.96 -17.17
CA ARG A 345 20.81 -8.03 -18.07
C ARG A 345 21.84 -7.14 -17.39
N ARG A 346 22.14 -7.39 -16.11
CA ARG A 346 23.10 -6.57 -15.35
C ARG A 346 24.50 -6.49 -15.96
N GLU A 347 24.90 -7.48 -16.75
CA GLU A 347 26.21 -7.51 -17.43
C GLU A 347 26.21 -6.70 -18.72
N GLU A 348 25.06 -6.56 -19.37
CA GLU A 348 24.85 -5.80 -20.61
C GLU A 348 24.64 -4.30 -20.30
N TYR A 349 23.78 -4.03 -19.32
CA TYR A 349 23.43 -2.68 -18.86
C TYR A 349 23.90 -2.48 -17.42
N LEU A 350 25.21 -2.22 -17.23
CA LEU A 350 25.81 -2.14 -15.89
C LEU A 350 25.14 -1.08 -14.99
N ARG A 351 24.96 0.15 -15.47
CA ARG A 351 24.49 1.27 -14.63
C ARG A 351 22.99 1.40 -14.63
N LEU A 352 22.36 1.19 -15.78
CA LEU A 352 20.93 1.27 -15.97
C LEU A 352 20.22 0.11 -15.26
N SER A 353 20.77 -1.11 -15.29
CA SER A 353 20.21 -2.20 -14.49
C SER A 353 20.28 -1.92 -12.99
N GLN A 354 21.36 -1.30 -12.51
CA GLN A 354 21.46 -0.91 -11.11
C GLN A 354 20.42 0.15 -10.76
N MET A 355 20.21 1.16 -11.62
CA MET A 355 19.13 2.13 -11.46
C MET A 355 17.76 1.45 -11.42
N ALA A 356 17.50 0.54 -12.35
CA ALA A 356 16.24 -0.18 -12.41
C ALA A 356 16.02 -1.06 -11.18
N LEU A 357 17.02 -1.83 -10.73
CA LEU A 357 16.89 -2.64 -9.53
C LEU A 357 16.69 -1.80 -8.26
N ASP A 358 17.38 -0.66 -8.14
CA ASP A 358 17.20 0.29 -7.04
C ASP A 358 15.77 0.85 -7.06
N VAL A 359 15.31 1.39 -8.20
CA VAL A 359 13.99 2.02 -8.36
C VAL A 359 12.85 1.02 -8.22
N LEU A 360 12.94 -0.14 -8.86
CA LEU A 360 11.87 -1.14 -8.92
C LEU A 360 11.70 -1.91 -7.59
N SER A 361 12.69 -1.83 -6.69
CA SER A 361 12.62 -2.44 -5.35
C SER A 361 12.11 -1.48 -4.27
N VAL A 362 11.94 -0.19 -4.58
CA VAL A 362 11.35 0.79 -3.67
C VAL A 362 9.89 0.43 -3.38
N LEU A 363 9.53 0.40 -2.09
CA LEU A 363 8.13 0.26 -1.68
C LEU A 363 7.41 1.60 -1.72
N PRO A 364 6.19 1.67 -2.29
CA PRO A 364 5.42 2.90 -2.37
C PRO A 364 4.76 3.29 -1.03
N MET A 365 4.70 2.37 -0.07
CA MET A 365 4.04 2.55 1.22
C MET A 365 4.93 2.14 2.40
N SER A 366 4.76 2.83 3.54
CA SER A 366 5.40 2.50 4.82
C SER A 366 4.77 1.30 5.55
N ALA A 367 3.75 0.68 4.95
CA ALA A 367 2.98 -0.41 5.57
C ALA A 367 3.85 -1.59 6.01
N ASP A 368 4.91 -1.94 5.27
CA ASP A 368 5.83 -3.02 5.66
C ASP A 368 6.57 -2.68 6.97
N VAL A 369 7.03 -1.43 7.10
CA VAL A 369 7.67 -0.92 8.31
C VAL A 369 6.67 -0.84 9.47
N GLU A 370 5.42 -0.44 9.22
CA GLU A 370 4.36 -0.42 10.23
C GLU A 370 4.01 -1.83 10.73
N ARG A 371 3.92 -2.82 9.83
CA ARG A 371 3.76 -4.24 10.21
C ARG A 371 4.94 -4.72 11.04
N LEU A 372 6.17 -4.36 10.66
CA LEU A 372 7.38 -4.67 11.43
C LEU A 372 7.29 -4.10 12.86
N PHE A 373 6.95 -2.82 13.01
CA PHE A 373 6.78 -2.21 14.34
C PHE A 373 5.65 -2.83 15.14
N SER A 374 4.52 -3.17 14.50
CA SER A 374 3.43 -3.89 15.15
C SER A 374 3.89 -5.24 15.72
N THR A 375 4.71 -5.99 14.98
CA THR A 375 5.30 -7.24 15.49
C THR A 375 6.29 -7.04 16.64
N CYS A 376 6.93 -5.86 16.71
CA CYS A 376 7.81 -5.50 17.82
C CYS A 376 7.05 -5.04 19.07
N GLY A 377 5.74 -4.83 19.01
CA GLY A 377 4.97 -4.21 20.09
C GLY A 377 5.16 -4.87 21.46
N ARG A 378 5.23 -6.21 21.51
CA ARG A 378 5.47 -6.96 22.76
C ARG A 378 6.93 -6.95 23.24
N MET A 379 7.87 -6.53 22.40
CA MET A 379 9.30 -6.46 22.71
C MET A 379 9.71 -5.09 23.26
N VAL A 380 8.88 -4.06 22.99
CA VAL A 380 9.12 -2.65 23.35
C VAL A 380 8.30 -2.23 24.58
N ARG A 381 7.24 -2.97 24.92
CA ARG A 381 6.36 -2.67 26.06
C ARG A 381 6.98 -3.01 27.41
N ASP A 382 6.62 -2.23 28.42
CA ASP A 382 7.13 -2.34 29.80
C ASP A 382 6.65 -3.61 30.53
N ASP A 383 5.67 -4.35 29.98
CA ASP A 383 5.09 -5.55 30.58
C ASP A 383 5.98 -6.80 30.46
N ARG A 384 6.98 -6.77 29.56
CA ARG A 384 8.10 -7.73 29.54
C ARG A 384 9.40 -6.95 29.60
N ALA A 385 10.42 -7.48 30.27
CA ALA A 385 11.72 -6.84 30.41
C ALA A 385 12.18 -6.23 29.07
N ARG A 386 12.23 -4.89 29.03
CA ARG A 386 12.52 -4.09 27.84
C ARG A 386 13.79 -4.60 27.17
N LEU A 387 13.65 -5.18 25.98
CA LEU A 387 14.80 -5.62 25.20
C LEU A 387 15.53 -4.39 24.67
N ASP A 388 16.86 -4.47 24.58
CA ASP A 388 17.64 -3.39 23.99
C ASP A 388 17.37 -3.33 22.47
N ALA A 389 17.58 -2.15 21.87
CA ALA A 389 17.29 -1.92 20.46
C ALA A 389 18.05 -2.86 19.51
N SER A 390 19.29 -3.25 19.86
CA SER A 390 20.08 -4.18 19.06
C SER A 390 19.51 -5.60 19.12
N THR A 391 19.08 -6.07 20.29
CA THR A 391 18.40 -7.37 20.44
C THR A 391 17.08 -7.40 19.67
N ILE A 392 16.31 -6.32 19.71
CA ILE A 392 15.06 -6.19 18.93
C ILE A 392 15.37 -6.29 17.43
N GLY A 393 16.36 -5.52 16.96
CA GLY A 393 16.81 -5.54 15.57
C GLY A 393 17.22 -6.93 15.11
N MET A 394 18.12 -7.59 15.85
CA MET A 394 18.59 -8.95 15.55
C MET A 394 17.44 -9.95 15.48
N THR A 395 16.53 -9.92 16.46
CA THR A 395 15.37 -10.83 16.50
C THR A 395 14.49 -10.65 15.26
N GLN A 396 14.23 -9.41 14.86
CA GLN A 396 13.44 -9.14 13.67
C GLN A 396 14.15 -9.51 12.37
N THR A 397 15.47 -9.33 12.29
CA THR A 397 16.27 -9.79 11.15
C THR A 397 16.19 -11.31 11.00
N VAL A 398 16.41 -12.07 12.09
CA VAL A 398 16.30 -13.54 12.08
C VAL A 398 14.89 -13.98 11.72
N ARG A 399 13.86 -13.33 12.29
CA ARG A 399 12.46 -13.58 11.93
C ARG A 399 12.21 -13.36 10.44
N SER A 400 12.69 -12.24 9.88
CA SER A 400 12.56 -11.92 8.46
C SER A 400 13.21 -13.01 7.58
N TRP A 401 14.43 -13.42 7.91
CA TRP A 401 15.13 -14.47 7.17
C TRP A 401 14.43 -15.83 7.26
N HIS A 402 13.91 -16.18 8.43
CA HIS A 402 13.14 -17.41 8.63
C HIS A 402 11.84 -17.38 7.82
N CYS A 403 11.07 -16.29 7.90
CA CYS A 403 9.84 -16.12 7.13
C CYS A 403 10.09 -16.08 5.61
N GLY A 404 11.25 -15.59 5.18
CA GLY A 404 11.71 -15.63 3.79
C GLY A 404 12.24 -16.99 3.33
N GLY A 405 12.40 -17.96 4.24
CA GLY A 405 12.92 -19.29 3.93
C GLY A 405 14.44 -19.35 3.72
N TYR A 406 15.16 -18.26 4.01
CA TYR A 406 16.62 -18.19 3.91
C TYR A 406 17.32 -19.01 5.00
N ILE A 407 16.66 -19.19 6.15
CA ILE A 407 17.09 -20.08 7.23
C ILE A 407 16.00 -21.10 7.55
N LYS A 408 16.38 -22.37 7.66
CA LYS A 408 15.45 -23.50 7.86
C LYS A 408 15.21 -23.86 9.33
N SER A 409 16.10 -23.46 10.23
CA SER A 409 15.94 -23.62 11.68
C SER A 409 16.68 -22.48 12.39
N THR A 410 16.05 -21.91 13.41
CA THR A 410 16.67 -20.92 14.32
C THR A 410 17.48 -21.59 15.43
N GLU A 411 17.34 -22.91 15.63
CA GLU A 411 18.01 -23.66 16.70
C GLU A 411 19.53 -23.66 16.48
N LYS A 412 19.99 -23.90 15.25
CA LYS A 412 21.42 -23.86 14.89
C LYS A 412 22.07 -22.48 15.03
N LEU A 413 21.29 -21.41 14.97
CA LEU A 413 21.79 -20.03 15.18
C LEU A 413 21.99 -19.73 16.68
N LEU A 414 21.29 -20.46 17.56
CA LEU A 414 21.32 -20.27 19.01
C LEU A 414 22.23 -21.28 19.74
N GLU A 415 22.74 -22.31 19.05
CA GLU A 415 23.66 -23.34 19.59
C GLU A 415 24.95 -22.77 20.21
N GLY A 416 25.31 -21.51 19.93
CA GLY A 416 26.46 -20.82 20.54
C GLY A 416 26.13 -19.71 21.54
N VAL A 417 24.85 -19.38 21.75
CA VAL A 417 24.45 -18.25 22.60
C VAL A 417 24.20 -18.75 24.02
N LYS A 418 25.22 -18.64 24.89
CA LYS A 418 25.03 -18.84 26.34
C LYS A 418 24.26 -17.65 26.90
N VAL A 419 22.95 -17.79 27.06
CA VAL A 419 22.14 -16.86 27.85
C VAL A 419 22.32 -17.21 29.33
N PRO A 420 22.83 -16.31 30.20
CA PRO A 420 22.97 -16.60 31.62
C PRO A 420 21.58 -16.83 32.24
N GLY A 421 21.31 -18.04 32.74
CA GLY A 421 20.10 -18.38 33.49
C GLY A 421 19.06 -19.26 32.79
N THR A 422 19.33 -19.81 31.60
CA THR A 422 18.37 -20.66 30.87
C THR A 422 18.50 -22.17 31.10
N ASP A 423 19.32 -22.61 32.06
CA ASP A 423 19.55 -24.04 32.36
C ASP A 423 18.30 -24.80 32.89
N LEU A 424 17.13 -24.15 33.01
CA LEU A 424 15.91 -24.72 33.58
C LEU A 424 14.68 -24.75 32.65
N LEU A 425 14.78 -24.31 31.39
CA LEU A 425 13.61 -24.27 30.48
C LEU A 425 13.78 -25.11 29.20
N ALA A 426 14.87 -25.84 29.07
CA ALA A 426 15.08 -26.76 27.97
C ALA A 426 14.33 -28.07 28.23
N GLU A 427 12.99 -28.07 28.14
CA GLU A 427 12.16 -29.27 27.91
C GLU A 427 10.66 -28.93 27.87
N MET A 428 10.25 -27.95 27.05
CA MET A 428 8.83 -27.83 26.67
C MET A 428 8.70 -27.56 25.18
N SER A 429 8.10 -28.53 24.48
CA SER A 429 7.74 -28.41 23.08
C SER A 429 6.64 -27.35 22.88
N PHE A 430 6.58 -26.78 21.68
CA PHE A 430 5.56 -25.79 21.30
C PHE A 430 4.11 -26.34 21.43
N ALA A 431 3.95 -27.67 21.42
CA ALA A 431 2.67 -28.34 21.64
C ALA A 431 2.26 -28.27 23.12
N GLU A 432 3.18 -28.51 24.05
CA GLU A 432 2.93 -28.48 25.49
C GLU A 432 2.63 -27.06 26.00
N ALA A 433 3.31 -26.04 25.46
CA ALA A 433 3.02 -24.63 25.76
C ALA A 433 1.61 -24.19 25.32
N ARG A 434 1.07 -24.81 24.27
CA ARG A 434 -0.24 -24.50 23.69
C ARG A 434 -1.39 -25.18 24.46
N GLU A 435 -1.11 -26.33 25.07
CA GLU A 435 -2.03 -27.05 25.96
C GLU A 435 -2.08 -26.41 27.35
N ALA A 436 -0.92 -25.99 27.90
CA ALA A 436 -0.83 -25.28 29.17
C ALA A 436 -1.53 -23.91 29.19
N THR A 437 -1.73 -23.30 28.02
CA THR A 437 -2.41 -21.99 27.86
C THR A 437 -3.89 -22.12 27.46
N GLY A 438 -4.45 -23.33 27.44
CA GLY A 438 -5.88 -23.56 27.17
C GLY A 438 -6.34 -23.10 25.78
N GLY A 439 -5.44 -23.08 24.79
CA GLY A 439 -5.77 -22.72 23.41
C GLY A 439 -6.11 -21.25 23.14
N ARG A 440 -5.91 -20.32 24.09
CA ARG A 440 -6.19 -18.89 23.89
C ARG A 440 -4.96 -18.14 23.37
N ILE A 441 -4.66 -18.29 22.08
CA ILE A 441 -3.92 -17.26 21.32
C ILE A 441 -4.89 -16.67 20.31
N THR A 442 -5.74 -15.76 20.78
CA THR A 442 -6.54 -14.89 19.92
C THR A 442 -5.73 -13.64 19.62
N CYS A 443 -5.27 -13.49 18.38
CA CYS A 443 -4.89 -12.20 17.83
C CYS A 443 -6.14 -11.34 17.71
N THR A 444 -6.46 -10.58 18.75
CA THR A 444 -7.31 -9.40 18.62
C THR A 444 -6.43 -8.27 18.11
N VAL A 445 -6.57 -7.95 16.83
CA VAL A 445 -6.16 -6.68 16.26
C VAL A 445 -7.19 -5.65 16.75
N PRO A 446 -6.83 -4.63 17.52
CA PRO A 446 -7.73 -3.50 17.75
C PRO A 446 -7.87 -2.74 16.43
N LEU A 447 -9.12 -2.48 16.03
CA LEU A 447 -9.47 -1.57 14.93
C LEU A 447 -8.97 -0.15 15.22
#